data_AF-A0A2T9YY82-F1
#
_entry.id   AF-A0A2T9YY82-F1
#
_cell.length_a   1.000
_cell.length_b   1.000
_cell.length_c   1.000
_cell.angle_alpha   90.00
_cell.angle_beta   90.00
_cell.angle_gamma   90.00
#
_symmetry.space_group_name_H-M   'P 1'
#
loop_
_entity.id
_entity.type
_entity.pdbx_description
1 polymer ?
#
loop_
_entity_poly.entity_id
_entity_poly.type
_entity_poly.pdbx_seq_one_letter_code
_entity_poly.pdbx_strand_id
1 'polypeptide(L)'
;MLRQSRLTKSHLTHSLATRDWIVGQNKLIRYAAVLWQNGSRLSIFNSKNSLCNPINIKHYSSKSKDADLLGVDIIEQNVPTTESIKILKSSKYTPDPSLNEEASNGNRRKIREAKSLELQKSIFKMDQNKLISKQNEKHALEKLKSYKNSTELTQLVVPINNMNTYMIFVQAEYKRMKSDPNYEIALKDFVQNAKNISAKWKFITESEKLEYQQTYKIFKEQHTTELYKWWDNVDKNLIKMENRRRRSINKIRKANGIKRLSKLVDPRAPKMPASAYTMFQMDLKKSNRPDAPTRYIDFSKYTVVKWKKLPESEKNIYKDKYRVALHQFKEASKKYQ
;
A
#
# COMPACT_ATOMS: atom_id res chain seq x y z
N MET A 1 3.45 -22.89 -82.15
CA MET A 1 4.39 -23.80 -81.44
C MET A 1 4.41 -23.43 -79.96
N LEU A 2 3.86 -24.32 -79.14
CA LEU A 2 3.62 -24.17 -77.70
C LEU A 2 4.93 -24.25 -76.91
N ARG A 3 5.24 -23.24 -76.08
CA ARG A 3 6.29 -23.32 -75.04
C ARG A 3 5.63 -23.49 -73.67
N GLN A 4 5.87 -24.66 -73.08
CA GLN A 4 5.44 -25.06 -71.75
C GLN A 4 6.20 -24.29 -70.66
N SER A 5 5.48 -23.69 -69.73
CA SER A 5 6.01 -23.16 -68.46
C SER A 5 5.88 -24.23 -67.37
N ARG A 6 7.01 -24.67 -66.82
CA ARG A 6 7.09 -25.65 -65.72
C ARG A 6 6.73 -24.97 -64.38
N LEU A 7 5.68 -25.46 -63.74
CA LEU A 7 5.34 -25.17 -62.34
C LEU A 7 6.04 -26.20 -61.43
N THR A 8 6.94 -25.73 -60.58
CA THR A 8 7.53 -26.54 -59.50
C THR A 8 6.62 -26.49 -58.28
N LYS A 9 6.13 -27.66 -57.84
CA LYS A 9 5.39 -27.85 -56.59
C LYS A 9 6.39 -27.92 -55.43
N SER A 10 6.31 -26.95 -54.52
CA SER A 10 6.96 -27.04 -53.20
C SER A 10 5.93 -27.61 -52.21
N HIS A 11 6.25 -28.77 -51.65
CA HIS A 11 5.48 -29.40 -50.57
C HIS A 11 5.90 -28.76 -49.23
N LEU A 12 4.97 -28.09 -48.57
CA LEU A 12 5.09 -27.63 -47.18
C LEU A 12 4.22 -28.56 -46.31
N THR A 13 4.88 -29.42 -45.55
CA THR A 13 4.30 -30.28 -44.52
C THR A 13 4.06 -29.46 -43.26
N HIS A 14 2.81 -29.02 -43.04
CA HIS A 14 2.38 -28.48 -41.76
C HIS A 14 2.06 -29.63 -40.80
N SER A 15 2.98 -29.92 -39.88
CA SER A 15 2.73 -30.76 -38.70
C SER A 15 1.92 -29.97 -37.66
N LEU A 16 0.67 -30.38 -37.45
CA LEU A 16 -0.18 -29.97 -36.33
C LEU A 16 0.37 -30.56 -35.03
N ALA A 17 0.91 -29.72 -34.16
CA ALA A 17 1.22 -30.06 -32.77
C ALA A 17 0.23 -29.34 -31.85
N THR A 18 -0.83 -30.04 -31.45
CA THR A 18 -1.69 -29.63 -30.34
C THR A 18 -0.95 -29.82 -29.03
N ARG A 19 -0.61 -28.72 -28.36
CA ARG A 19 -0.15 -28.75 -26.96
C ARG A 19 -1.27 -28.30 -26.04
N ASP A 20 -1.69 -29.25 -25.21
CA ASP A 20 -2.57 -29.06 -24.06
C ASP A 20 -2.04 -27.95 -23.14
N TRP A 21 -2.91 -27.01 -22.80
CA TRP A 21 -2.62 -26.00 -21.79
C TRP A 21 -3.55 -26.19 -20.60
N ILE A 22 -2.93 -26.62 -19.50
CA ILE A 22 -3.53 -26.84 -18.20
C ILE A 22 -4.06 -25.51 -17.66
N VAL A 23 -5.34 -25.52 -17.32
CA VAL A 23 -6.11 -24.41 -16.75
C VAL A 23 -5.58 -24.06 -15.36
N GLY A 24 -4.84 -22.96 -15.27
CA GLY A 24 -4.50 -22.31 -14.01
C GLY A 24 -5.71 -21.62 -13.39
N GLN A 25 -6.02 -21.98 -12.15
CA GLN A 25 -7.20 -21.56 -11.39
C GLN A 25 -7.32 -20.03 -11.25
N ASN A 26 -8.50 -19.53 -11.61
CA ASN A 26 -8.93 -18.15 -11.47
C ASN A 26 -8.97 -17.70 -10.00
N LYS A 27 -8.17 -16.69 -9.63
CA LYS A 27 -8.40 -15.89 -8.42
C LYS A 27 -9.63 -15.01 -8.63
N LEU A 28 -10.73 -15.35 -7.95
CA LEU A 28 -11.99 -14.61 -7.92
C LEU A 28 -11.82 -13.17 -7.42
N ILE A 29 -11.80 -12.25 -8.38
CA ILE A 29 -12.47 -10.93 -8.46
C ILE A 29 -13.13 -10.43 -7.15
N ARG A 30 -12.47 -9.44 -6.51
CA ARG A 30 -12.96 -8.62 -5.37
C ARG A 30 -14.10 -7.62 -5.72
N TYR A 31 -14.76 -7.76 -6.86
CA TYR A 31 -15.70 -6.74 -7.36
C TYR A 31 -17.14 -6.86 -6.80
N ALA A 32 -17.50 -7.98 -6.17
CA ALA A 32 -18.83 -8.16 -5.57
C ALA A 32 -19.10 -7.18 -4.41
N ALA A 33 -18.07 -6.75 -3.66
CA ALA A 33 -18.23 -5.85 -2.53
C ALA A 33 -18.50 -4.38 -2.90
N VAL A 34 -18.21 -3.95 -4.14
CA VAL A 34 -18.33 -2.54 -4.55
C VAL A 34 -19.75 -2.20 -5.02
N LEU A 35 -20.51 -3.17 -5.55
CA LEU A 35 -21.89 -2.94 -5.96
C LEU A 35 -22.86 -2.84 -4.77
N TRP A 36 -22.52 -3.42 -3.61
CA TRP A 36 -23.38 -3.41 -2.43
C TRP A 36 -23.33 -2.10 -1.63
N GLN A 37 -22.31 -1.25 -1.81
CA GLN A 37 -22.22 0.05 -1.10
C GLN A 37 -23.06 1.17 -1.73
N ASN A 38 -23.55 1.00 -2.96
CA ASN A 38 -24.23 2.08 -3.70
C ASN A 38 -25.74 1.87 -3.88
N GLY A 39 -26.30 0.78 -3.36
CA GLY A 39 -27.74 0.54 -3.33
C GLY A 39 -28.26 0.65 -1.90
N SER A 40 -28.98 1.73 -1.61
CA SER A 40 -29.78 1.92 -0.38
C SER A 40 -28.98 2.21 0.90
N ARG A 41 -28.64 3.49 1.13
CA ARG A 41 -28.57 3.99 2.51
C ARG A 41 -30.00 4.05 3.04
N LEU A 42 -30.42 2.99 3.72
CA LEU A 42 -31.61 3.00 4.57
C LEU A 42 -31.46 4.12 5.61
N SER A 43 -32.49 4.95 5.67
CA SER A 43 -32.76 5.89 6.76
C SER A 43 -32.65 5.18 8.11
N ILE A 44 -31.85 5.76 9.00
CA ILE A 44 -31.90 5.68 10.47
C ILE A 44 -32.78 4.54 11.00
N PHE A 45 -32.18 3.36 11.22
CA PHE A 45 -32.83 2.29 11.98
C PHE A 45 -32.30 2.29 13.41
N ASN A 46 -33.20 2.62 14.33
CA ASN A 46 -32.99 2.66 15.78
C ASN A 46 -32.76 1.23 16.30
N SER A 47 -31.56 0.91 16.78
CA SER A 47 -31.23 -0.42 17.30
C SER A 47 -31.70 -0.56 18.75
N LYS A 48 -32.91 -1.10 18.96
CA LYS A 48 -33.32 -1.61 20.28
C LYS A 48 -33.67 -3.10 20.34
N ASN A 49 -33.78 -3.82 19.22
CA ASN A 49 -34.08 -5.27 19.23
C ASN A 49 -33.29 -6.02 18.16
N SER A 50 -31.98 -6.21 18.35
CA SER A 50 -31.17 -7.10 17.50
C SER A 50 -30.64 -8.27 18.33
N LEU A 51 -31.20 -9.45 18.07
CA LEU A 51 -30.82 -10.78 18.56
C LEU A 51 -29.57 -11.29 17.84
N CYS A 52 -28.47 -10.54 17.93
CA CYS A 52 -27.15 -11.02 17.49
C CYS A 52 -26.19 -10.98 18.68
N ASN A 53 -26.00 -12.14 19.31
CA ASN A 53 -24.97 -12.32 20.32
C ASN A 53 -23.59 -11.97 19.73
N PRO A 54 -22.80 -11.10 20.38
CA PRO A 54 -21.45 -10.81 19.93
C PRO A 54 -20.56 -12.04 20.15
N ILE A 55 -19.96 -12.54 19.07
CA ILE A 55 -18.88 -13.52 19.13
C ILE A 55 -17.71 -12.85 19.85
N ASN A 56 -17.53 -13.20 21.12
CA ASN A 56 -16.40 -12.80 21.94
C ASN A 56 -15.14 -13.53 21.40
N ILE A 57 -14.38 -12.87 20.53
CA ILE A 57 -13.07 -13.36 20.13
C ILE A 57 -12.11 -13.10 21.31
N LYS A 58 -12.01 -14.10 22.20
CA LYS A 58 -10.94 -14.16 23.20
C LYS A 58 -9.60 -14.22 22.48
N HIS A 59 -8.77 -13.20 22.69
CA HIS A 59 -7.36 -13.23 22.32
C HIS A 59 -6.66 -14.35 23.10
N TYR A 60 -6.33 -15.45 22.43
CA TYR A 60 -5.36 -16.40 22.93
C TYR A 60 -3.96 -15.80 22.78
N SER A 61 -3.41 -15.36 23.91
CA SER A 61 -2.00 -15.08 24.11
C SER A 61 -1.29 -16.42 24.31
N SER A 62 -0.57 -16.94 23.31
CA SER A 62 0.37 -18.05 23.52
C SER A 62 1.78 -17.50 23.72
N LYS A 63 2.30 -17.74 24.91
CA LYS A 63 3.73 -17.76 25.21
C LYS A 63 4.27 -19.15 24.87
N SER A 64 5.26 -19.23 24.01
CA SER A 64 6.27 -20.31 23.89
C SER A 64 7.36 -19.72 22.98
N LYS A 65 8.52 -19.30 23.49
CA LYS A 65 9.71 -20.08 23.85
C LYS A 65 10.09 -21.19 22.85
N ASP A 66 11.37 -21.12 22.49
CA ASP A 66 12.22 -22.07 21.76
C ASP A 66 11.99 -22.15 20.24
N ALA A 67 12.99 -22.30 19.37
CA ALA A 67 14.43 -22.06 19.38
C ALA A 67 14.86 -22.08 17.89
N ASP A 68 15.98 -21.42 17.58
CA ASP A 68 16.86 -21.63 16.43
C ASP A 68 16.33 -21.38 14.99
N LEU A 69 16.84 -20.33 14.35
CA LEU A 69 17.86 -20.46 13.29
C LEU A 69 18.23 -19.10 12.64
N LEU A 70 19.53 -18.79 12.80
CA LEU A 70 20.49 -18.11 11.93
C LEU A 70 20.02 -17.25 10.75
N GLY A 71 20.53 -16.01 10.72
CA GLY A 71 20.53 -15.16 9.53
C GLY A 71 21.10 -13.76 9.75
N VAL A 72 22.40 -13.70 10.02
CA VAL A 72 23.37 -12.61 9.74
C VAL A 72 22.81 -11.18 9.72
N ASP A 73 23.12 -10.41 10.76
CA ASP A 73 23.42 -8.98 10.59
C ASP A 73 24.52 -8.56 11.54
N ILE A 74 25.52 -7.93 10.93
CA ILE A 74 26.75 -7.42 11.50
C ILE A 74 26.40 -6.27 12.45
N ILE A 75 26.61 -6.48 13.74
CA ILE A 75 26.62 -5.40 14.73
C ILE A 75 27.98 -5.47 15.42
N GLU A 76 28.81 -4.46 15.15
CA GLU A 76 30.04 -4.17 15.86
C GLU A 76 29.73 -3.96 17.34
N GLN A 77 29.94 -4.99 18.14
CA GLN A 77 30.04 -4.87 19.59
C GLN A 77 31.51 -4.74 19.95
N ASN A 78 31.88 -3.57 20.47
CA ASN A 78 33.13 -3.35 21.19
C ASN A 78 33.14 -4.24 22.44
N VAL A 79 33.76 -5.40 22.32
CA VAL A 79 34.13 -6.26 23.45
C VAL A 79 35.37 -5.65 24.10
N PRO A 80 35.39 -5.40 25.42
CA PRO A 80 36.63 -5.13 26.14
C PRO A 80 37.46 -6.41 26.16
N THR A 81 38.65 -6.34 25.55
CA THR A 81 39.62 -7.42 25.51
C THR A 81 39.93 -7.92 26.91
N THR A 82 39.62 -9.20 27.16
CA THR A 82 40.05 -9.96 28.32
C THR A 82 41.54 -10.22 28.22
N GLU A 83 42.35 -9.34 28.80
CA GLU A 83 43.71 -9.67 29.18
C GLU A 83 43.91 -9.30 30.65
N SER A 84 44.61 -10.18 31.36
CA SER A 84 45.05 -10.05 32.75
C SER A 84 44.09 -10.49 33.87
N ILE A 85 43.57 -11.73 33.80
CA ILE A 85 43.35 -12.50 35.03
C ILE A 85 44.71 -13.00 35.52
N LYS A 86 45.44 -12.13 36.23
CA LYS A 86 46.59 -12.53 37.05
C LYS A 86 46.06 -13.32 38.24
N ILE A 87 46.28 -14.63 38.18
CA ILE A 87 46.22 -15.57 39.30
C ILE A 87 47.20 -15.08 40.37
N LEU A 88 46.69 -14.37 41.38
CA LEU A 88 47.47 -14.04 42.57
C LEU A 88 47.37 -15.23 43.53
N LYS A 89 48.47 -15.97 43.64
CA LYS A 89 48.66 -17.05 44.60
C LYS A 89 48.40 -16.52 46.00
N SER A 90 47.50 -17.18 46.73
CA SER A 90 47.24 -16.96 48.15
C SER A 90 48.47 -17.37 48.97
N SER A 91 49.30 -16.39 49.27
CA SER A 91 50.40 -16.49 50.22
C SER A 91 49.81 -16.52 51.64
N LYS A 92 49.92 -17.69 52.29
CA LYS A 92 49.62 -17.87 53.71
C LYS A 92 50.74 -17.20 54.53
N TYR A 93 50.53 -15.97 54.94
CA TYR A 93 51.17 -15.40 56.11
C TYR A 93 50.09 -15.15 57.15
N THR A 94 50.25 -15.74 58.33
CA THR A 94 49.58 -15.39 59.58
C THR A 94 50.38 -14.26 60.23
N PRO A 95 49.85 -13.03 60.30
CA PRO A 95 50.41 -11.98 61.13
C PRO A 95 49.84 -12.09 62.54
N ASP A 96 50.74 -11.97 63.50
CA ASP A 96 50.51 -11.92 64.94
C ASP A 96 49.40 -10.92 65.35
N PRO A 97 48.59 -11.25 66.37
CA PRO A 97 47.57 -10.36 66.90
C PRO A 97 48.19 -9.47 67.97
N SER A 98 48.63 -8.27 67.60
CA SER A 98 48.88 -7.25 68.62
C SER A 98 48.52 -5.84 68.13
N LEU A 99 47.61 -5.23 68.92
CA LEU A 99 47.51 -3.80 69.20
C LEU A 99 47.23 -2.88 68.00
N ASN A 100 45.94 -2.66 67.70
CA ASN A 100 45.34 -1.33 67.53
C ASN A 100 43.86 -1.47 67.11
N GLU A 101 42.99 -1.70 68.08
CA GLU A 101 41.54 -1.90 67.88
C GLU A 101 40.75 -0.57 67.75
N GLU A 102 41.38 0.59 67.96
CA GLU A 102 40.64 1.85 68.10
C GLU A 102 40.57 2.73 66.83
N ALA A 103 41.37 2.46 65.79
CA ALA A 103 41.34 3.24 64.53
C ALA A 103 40.50 2.61 63.39
N SER A 104 40.00 1.38 63.56
CA SER A 104 39.32 0.58 62.52
C SER A 104 37.81 0.90 62.37
N ASN A 105 37.17 1.39 63.44
CA ASN A 105 35.72 1.65 63.44
C ASN A 105 35.32 2.88 62.60
N GLY A 106 36.19 3.88 62.49
CA GLY A 106 35.93 5.09 61.70
C GLY A 106 35.80 4.83 60.19
N ASN A 107 36.69 4.00 59.62
CA ASN A 107 36.66 3.68 58.19
C ASN A 107 35.50 2.75 57.81
N ARG A 108 35.14 1.79 58.67
CA ARG A 108 33.97 0.94 58.44
C ARG A 108 32.67 1.73 58.43
N ARG A 109 32.55 2.77 59.26
CA ARG A 109 31.39 3.66 59.31
C ARG A 109 31.26 4.49 58.03
N LYS A 110 32.36 5.11 57.57
CA LYS A 110 32.40 5.86 56.29
C LYS A 110 32.05 4.99 55.08
N ILE A 111 32.52 3.75 55.02
CA ILE A 111 32.19 2.80 53.94
C ILE A 111 30.70 2.41 53.98
N ARG A 112 30.12 2.20 55.15
CA ARG A 112 28.68 1.90 55.31
C ARG A 112 27.81 3.09 54.89
N GLU A 113 28.21 4.31 55.26
CA GLU A 113 27.51 5.54 54.88
C GLU A 113 27.59 5.79 53.37
N ALA A 114 28.74 5.59 52.74
CA ALA A 114 28.89 5.70 51.29
C ALA A 114 28.03 4.68 50.52
N LYS A 115 28.01 3.42 50.97
CA LYS A 115 27.16 2.36 50.39
C LYS A 115 25.67 2.65 50.58
N SER A 116 25.28 3.19 51.74
CA SER A 116 23.90 3.61 51.99
C SER A 116 23.46 4.75 51.07
N LEU A 117 24.33 5.75 50.88
CA LEU A 117 24.08 6.87 49.97
C LEU A 117 23.97 6.42 48.50
N GLU A 118 24.81 5.47 48.09
CA GLU A 118 24.76 4.89 46.74
C GLU A 118 23.48 4.08 46.52
N LEU A 119 23.03 3.32 47.53
CA LEU A 119 21.74 2.64 47.51
C LEU A 119 20.57 3.62 47.41
N GLN A 120 20.59 4.73 48.15
CA GLN A 120 19.55 5.76 48.04
C GLN A 120 19.52 6.38 46.64
N LYS A 121 20.68 6.66 46.03
CA LYS A 121 20.77 7.18 44.66
C LYS A 121 20.24 6.19 43.62
N SER A 122 20.47 4.88 43.81
CA SER A 122 19.98 3.86 42.88
C SER A 122 18.47 3.69 42.97
N ILE A 123 17.90 3.72 44.18
CA ILE A 123 16.45 3.72 44.42
C ILE A 123 15.79 4.94 43.75
N PHE A 124 16.35 6.14 43.97
CA PHE A 124 15.84 7.37 43.36
C PHE A 124 15.86 7.32 41.82
N LYS A 125 16.94 6.80 41.22
CA LYS A 125 17.00 6.58 39.75
C LYS A 125 15.97 5.58 39.25
N MET A 126 15.73 4.49 39.99
CA MET A 126 14.68 3.52 39.63
C MET A 126 13.29 4.15 39.65
N ASP A 127 12.99 5.00 40.64
CA ASP A 127 11.70 5.65 40.75
C ASP A 127 11.48 6.71 39.66
N GLN A 128 12.53 7.47 39.30
CA GLN A 128 12.48 8.37 38.14
C GLN A 128 12.21 7.61 36.83
N ASN A 129 12.90 6.48 36.60
CA ASN A 129 12.68 5.67 35.41
C ASN A 129 11.26 5.09 35.34
N LYS A 130 10.71 4.64 36.47
CA LYS A 130 9.31 4.19 36.55
C LYS A 130 8.33 5.31 36.20
N LEU A 131 8.58 6.54 36.68
CA LEU A 131 7.74 7.69 36.37
C LEU A 131 7.76 8.04 34.88
N ILE A 132 8.95 8.06 34.28
CA ILE A 132 9.14 8.29 32.83
C ILE A 132 8.43 7.20 32.02
N SER A 133 8.56 5.93 32.42
CA SER A 133 7.86 4.81 31.76
C SER A 133 6.34 4.99 31.80
N LYS A 134 5.77 5.33 32.96
CA LYS A 134 4.32 5.58 33.12
C LYS A 134 3.84 6.77 32.28
N GLN A 135 4.63 7.85 32.20
CA GLN A 135 4.31 8.99 31.34
C GLN A 135 4.32 8.61 29.86
N ASN A 136 5.30 7.83 29.43
CA ASN A 136 5.39 7.34 28.06
C ASN A 136 4.21 6.42 27.69
N GLU A 137 3.80 5.53 28.60
CA GLU A 137 2.61 4.69 28.42
C GLU A 137 1.32 5.52 28.34
N LYS A 138 1.15 6.50 29.24
CA LYS A 138 -0.01 7.41 29.21
C LYS A 138 -0.09 8.18 27.89
N HIS A 139 1.04 8.74 27.44
CA HIS A 139 1.11 9.45 26.17
C HIS A 139 0.86 8.52 24.97
N ALA A 140 1.36 7.28 25.00
CA ALA A 140 1.05 6.27 23.99
C ALA A 140 -0.45 5.92 23.96
N LEU A 141 -1.09 5.82 25.13
CA LEU A 141 -2.52 5.54 25.25
C LEU A 141 -3.40 6.71 24.76
N GLU A 142 -3.05 7.95 25.09
CA GLU A 142 -3.72 9.16 24.58
C GLU A 142 -3.56 9.28 23.06
N LYS A 143 -2.38 8.94 22.54
CA LYS A 143 -2.12 8.86 21.10
C LYS A 143 -2.98 7.76 20.44
N LEU A 144 -3.16 6.61 21.08
CA LEU A 144 -4.07 5.56 20.60
C LEU A 144 -5.55 6.00 20.63
N LYS A 145 -5.99 6.67 21.70
CA LYS A 145 -7.36 7.22 21.81
C LYS A 145 -7.63 8.28 20.74
N SER A 146 -6.71 9.20 20.52
CA SER A 146 -6.84 10.21 19.44
C SER A 146 -6.84 9.58 18.05
N TYR A 147 -6.12 8.48 17.81
CA TYR A 147 -6.26 7.70 16.58
C TYR A 147 -7.64 7.04 16.43
N LYS A 148 -8.22 6.50 17.50
CA LYS A 148 -9.59 5.95 17.47
C LYS A 148 -10.63 7.02 17.12
N ASN A 149 -10.58 8.16 17.81
CA ASN A 149 -11.51 9.28 17.55
C ASN A 149 -11.31 9.88 16.15
N SER A 150 -10.08 9.90 15.62
CA SER A 150 -9.81 10.30 14.23
C SER A 150 -10.35 9.31 13.18
N THR A 151 -10.65 8.07 13.60
CA THR A 151 -11.23 7.03 12.75
C THR A 151 -12.76 7.13 12.70
N GLU A 152 -13.37 7.77 13.71
CA GLU A 152 -14.82 8.04 13.80
C GLU A 152 -15.26 9.28 13.02
N LEU A 153 -14.31 10.13 12.57
CA LEU A 153 -14.61 11.23 11.65
C LEU A 153 -15.28 10.66 10.40
N THR A 154 -16.49 11.15 10.14
CA THR A 154 -17.32 10.75 9.01
C THR A 154 -16.48 10.79 7.74
N GLN A 155 -16.37 9.65 7.06
CA GLN A 155 -15.57 9.57 5.85
C GLN A 155 -16.08 10.59 4.84
N LEU A 156 -15.17 11.44 4.36
CA LEU A 156 -15.48 12.39 3.30
C LEU A 156 -15.96 11.63 2.05
N VAL A 157 -17.21 11.87 1.66
CA VAL A 157 -17.83 11.27 0.47
C VAL A 157 -17.38 12.06 -0.74
N VAL A 158 -16.59 11.42 -1.59
CA VAL A 158 -16.11 11.99 -2.85
C VAL A 158 -16.87 11.33 -3.99
N PRO A 159 -17.30 12.05 -5.03
CA PRO A 159 -17.85 11.43 -6.24
C PRO A 159 -16.85 10.44 -6.84
N ILE A 160 -17.26 9.18 -7.00
CA ILE A 160 -16.42 8.10 -7.53
C ILE A 160 -16.94 7.68 -8.91
N ASN A 161 -16.07 7.74 -9.92
CA ASN A 161 -16.39 7.20 -11.24
C ASN A 161 -16.00 5.73 -11.31
N ASN A 162 -16.98 4.84 -11.13
CA ASN A 162 -16.79 3.39 -11.28
C ASN A 162 -17.37 2.85 -12.59
N MET A 163 -17.99 3.71 -13.41
CA MET A 163 -18.64 3.27 -14.64
C MET A 163 -17.63 3.21 -15.77
N ASN A 164 -17.67 2.12 -16.53
CA ASN A 164 -17.13 2.03 -17.88
C ASN A 164 -18.29 1.59 -18.80
N THR A 165 -18.07 1.58 -20.11
CA THR A 165 -19.09 1.16 -21.10
C THR A 165 -19.75 -0.16 -20.73
N TYR A 166 -18.96 -1.16 -20.33
CA TYR A 166 -19.48 -2.47 -19.92
C TYR A 166 -20.33 -2.38 -18.64
N MET A 167 -19.95 -1.58 -17.65
CA MET A 167 -20.73 -1.41 -16.41
C MET A 167 -22.07 -0.72 -16.67
N ILE A 168 -22.17 0.18 -17.64
CA ILE A 168 -23.44 0.78 -18.04
C ILE A 168 -24.36 -0.29 -18.65
N PHE A 169 -23.82 -1.13 -19.54
CA PHE A 169 -24.55 -2.29 -20.07
C PHE A 169 -25.00 -3.25 -18.95
N VAL A 170 -24.10 -3.60 -18.03
CA VAL A 170 -24.42 -4.44 -16.87
C VAL A 170 -25.54 -3.84 -16.04
N GLN A 171 -25.51 -2.52 -15.78
CA GLN A 171 -26.56 -1.83 -15.04
C GLN A 171 -27.90 -1.85 -15.79
N ALA A 172 -27.89 -1.70 -17.12
CA ALA A 172 -29.10 -1.79 -17.94
C ALA A 172 -29.71 -3.21 -17.90
N GLU A 173 -28.88 -4.25 -18.06
CA GLU A 173 -29.33 -5.65 -17.96
C GLU A 173 -29.86 -5.99 -16.56
N TYR A 174 -29.20 -5.55 -15.49
CA TYR A 174 -29.72 -5.74 -14.13
C TYR A 174 -31.05 -5.02 -13.90
N LYS A 175 -31.23 -3.82 -14.47
CA LYS A 175 -32.52 -3.12 -14.42
C LYS A 175 -33.60 -3.94 -15.13
N ARG A 176 -33.31 -4.49 -16.32
CA ARG A 176 -34.23 -5.36 -17.06
C ARG A 176 -34.62 -6.61 -16.27
N MET A 177 -33.63 -7.29 -15.67
CA MET A 177 -33.88 -8.47 -14.83
C MET A 177 -34.74 -8.13 -13.62
N LYS A 178 -34.46 -7.01 -12.94
CA LYS A 178 -35.22 -6.58 -11.76
C LYS A 178 -36.67 -6.18 -12.09
N SER A 179 -36.94 -5.80 -13.34
CA SER A 179 -38.30 -5.47 -13.80
C SER A 179 -39.14 -6.71 -14.12
N ASP A 180 -38.54 -7.89 -14.21
CA ASP A 180 -39.27 -9.15 -14.42
C ASP A 180 -39.93 -9.61 -13.10
N PRO A 181 -41.27 -9.77 -13.05
CA PRO A 181 -41.98 -10.22 -11.85
C PRO A 181 -41.51 -11.58 -11.31
N ASN A 182 -40.95 -12.43 -12.19
CA ASN A 182 -40.49 -13.77 -11.83
C ASN A 182 -39.02 -13.80 -11.34
N TYR A 183 -38.35 -12.65 -11.27
CA TYR A 183 -36.95 -12.58 -10.88
C TYR A 183 -36.78 -12.56 -9.36
N GLU A 184 -36.46 -13.73 -8.78
CA GLU A 184 -36.12 -13.86 -7.36
C GLU A 184 -34.62 -13.65 -7.13
N ILE A 185 -34.24 -12.76 -6.19
CA ILE A 185 -32.85 -12.40 -5.94
C ILE A 185 -32.23 -13.40 -4.96
N ALA A 186 -31.91 -14.61 -5.41
CA ALA A 186 -31.06 -15.49 -4.61
C ALA A 186 -29.58 -15.06 -4.77
N LEU A 187 -28.83 -15.01 -3.65
CA LEU A 187 -27.41 -14.61 -3.67
C LEU A 187 -26.56 -15.51 -4.59
N LYS A 188 -26.93 -16.79 -4.71
CA LYS A 188 -26.28 -17.77 -5.59
C LYS A 188 -26.42 -17.40 -7.08
N ASP A 189 -27.48 -16.67 -7.44
CA ASP A 189 -27.77 -16.32 -8.83
C ASP A 189 -26.95 -15.12 -9.30
N PHE A 190 -26.41 -14.31 -8.39
CA PHE A 190 -25.60 -13.14 -8.77
C PHE A 190 -24.39 -13.54 -9.65
N VAL A 191 -23.68 -14.60 -9.26
CA VAL A 191 -22.51 -15.09 -10.01
C VAL A 191 -22.92 -15.60 -11.39
N GLN A 192 -24.05 -16.32 -11.47
CA GLN A 192 -24.55 -16.86 -12.73
C GLN A 192 -25.07 -15.74 -13.63
N ASN A 193 -25.79 -14.76 -13.08
CA ASN A 193 -26.27 -13.59 -13.81
C ASN A 193 -25.11 -12.75 -14.34
N ALA A 194 -24.06 -12.55 -13.55
CA ALA A 194 -22.85 -11.87 -14.03
C ALA A 194 -22.18 -12.62 -15.19
N LYS A 195 -22.12 -13.97 -15.14
CA LYS A 195 -21.62 -14.79 -16.26
C LYS A 195 -22.50 -14.65 -17.50
N ASN A 196 -23.82 -14.70 -17.34
CA ASN A 196 -24.79 -14.58 -18.42
C ASN A 196 -24.72 -13.19 -19.08
N ILE A 197 -24.67 -12.11 -18.29
CA ILE A 197 -24.49 -10.73 -18.79
C ILE A 197 -23.15 -10.60 -19.52
N SER A 198 -22.07 -11.18 -18.98
CA SER A 198 -20.76 -11.17 -19.64
C SER A 198 -20.80 -11.91 -20.99
N ALA A 199 -21.54 -13.02 -21.09
CA ALA A 199 -21.74 -13.74 -22.34
C ALA A 199 -22.54 -12.90 -23.33
N LYS A 200 -23.66 -12.30 -22.91
CA LYS A 200 -24.45 -11.37 -23.74
C LYS A 200 -23.61 -10.23 -24.30
N TRP A 201 -22.76 -9.60 -23.48
CA TRP A 201 -21.87 -8.53 -23.93
C TRP A 201 -20.86 -8.96 -25.02
N LYS A 202 -20.51 -10.25 -25.10
CA LYS A 202 -19.66 -10.75 -26.20
C LYS A 202 -20.43 -10.83 -27.51
N PHE A 203 -21.72 -11.16 -27.46
CA PHE A 203 -22.58 -11.35 -28.62
C PHE A 203 -23.31 -10.09 -29.09
N ILE A 204 -23.31 -9.02 -28.29
CA ILE A 204 -23.94 -7.75 -28.66
C ILE A 204 -23.28 -7.13 -29.90
N THR A 205 -24.09 -6.55 -30.78
CA THR A 205 -23.65 -5.98 -32.07
C THR A 205 -22.78 -4.74 -31.87
N GLU A 206 -21.97 -4.40 -32.86
CA GLU A 206 -21.09 -3.21 -32.77
C GLU A 206 -21.88 -1.90 -32.69
N SER A 207 -23.04 -1.82 -33.35
CA SER A 207 -23.95 -0.67 -33.26
C SER A 207 -24.48 -0.46 -31.84
N GLU A 208 -24.95 -1.52 -31.18
CA GLU A 208 -25.40 -1.44 -29.78
C GLU A 208 -24.24 -1.10 -28.83
N LYS A 209 -23.03 -1.65 -29.05
CA LYS A 209 -21.84 -1.25 -28.27
C LYS A 209 -21.57 0.24 -28.42
N LEU A 210 -21.78 0.82 -29.60
CA LEU A 210 -21.57 2.24 -29.86
C LEU A 210 -22.53 3.11 -29.04
N GLU A 211 -23.79 2.72 -28.87
CA GLU A 211 -24.76 3.42 -28.02
C GLU A 211 -24.29 3.44 -26.55
N TYR A 212 -23.83 2.30 -26.02
CA TYR A 212 -23.26 2.26 -24.67
C TYR A 212 -21.97 3.10 -24.54
N GLN A 213 -21.19 3.23 -25.60
CA GLN A 213 -20.02 4.11 -25.60
C GLN A 213 -20.42 5.59 -25.56
N GLN A 214 -21.47 5.97 -26.28
CA GLN A 214 -22.00 7.34 -26.27
C GLN A 214 -22.58 7.70 -24.90
N THR A 215 -23.41 6.84 -24.33
CA THR A 215 -23.94 7.02 -22.96
C THR A 215 -22.83 7.10 -21.92
N TYR A 216 -21.76 6.32 -22.07
CA TYR A 216 -20.57 6.42 -21.23
C TYR A 216 -19.87 7.78 -21.33
N LYS A 217 -19.75 8.36 -22.54
CA LYS A 217 -19.16 9.70 -22.71
C LYS A 217 -19.97 10.76 -21.95
N ILE A 218 -21.29 10.76 -22.14
CA ILE A 218 -22.21 11.68 -21.45
C ILE A 218 -22.10 11.52 -19.93
N PHE A 219 -22.16 10.29 -19.43
CA PHE A 219 -22.04 9.99 -18.00
C PHE A 219 -20.69 10.47 -17.43
N LYS A 220 -19.60 10.27 -18.19
CA LYS A 220 -18.27 10.72 -17.79
C LYS A 220 -18.21 12.24 -17.67
N GLU A 221 -18.83 12.98 -18.59
CA GLU A 221 -18.91 14.44 -18.55
C GLU A 221 -19.74 14.94 -17.36
N GLN A 222 -20.91 14.32 -17.10
CA GLN A 222 -21.73 14.60 -15.93
C GLN A 222 -20.95 14.38 -14.64
N HIS A 223 -20.31 13.21 -14.50
CA HIS A 223 -19.49 12.91 -13.33
C HIS A 223 -18.32 13.90 -13.19
N THR A 224 -17.65 14.28 -14.28
CA THR A 224 -16.58 15.28 -14.22
C THR A 224 -17.10 16.62 -13.73
N THR A 225 -18.29 17.04 -14.17
CA THR A 225 -18.95 18.26 -13.71
C THR A 225 -19.31 18.20 -12.23
N GLU A 226 -19.91 17.10 -11.77
CA GLU A 226 -20.22 16.87 -10.34
C GLU A 226 -18.96 16.85 -9.48
N LEU A 227 -17.90 16.21 -9.97
CA LEU A 227 -16.62 16.17 -9.27
C LEU A 227 -16.02 17.57 -9.13
N TYR A 228 -16.08 18.40 -10.16
CA TYR A 228 -15.60 19.79 -10.10
C TYR A 228 -16.44 20.63 -9.13
N LYS A 229 -17.77 20.56 -9.22
CA LYS A 229 -18.67 21.21 -8.25
C LYS A 229 -18.37 20.78 -6.81
N TRP A 230 -18.08 19.50 -6.60
CA TRP A 230 -17.71 18.99 -5.28
C TRP A 230 -16.38 19.59 -4.80
N TRP A 231 -15.36 19.69 -5.67
CA TRP A 231 -14.07 20.30 -5.35
C TRP A 231 -14.15 21.80 -5.06
N ASP A 232 -15.08 22.52 -5.70
CA ASP A 232 -15.31 23.94 -5.46
C ASP A 232 -15.98 24.20 -4.10
N ASN A 233 -16.85 23.30 -3.67
CA ASN A 233 -17.66 23.48 -2.44
C ASN A 233 -17.04 22.85 -1.18
N VAL A 234 -16.12 21.88 -1.32
CA VAL A 234 -15.56 21.16 -0.17
C VAL A 234 -14.52 21.99 0.58
N ASP A 235 -14.56 21.94 1.92
CA ASP A 235 -13.54 22.57 2.75
C ASP A 235 -12.16 21.90 2.55
N LYS A 236 -11.18 22.71 2.14
CA LYS A 236 -9.77 22.31 1.94
C LYS A 236 -9.14 21.72 3.22
N ASN A 237 -9.58 22.14 4.41
CA ASN A 237 -9.09 21.58 5.68
C ASN A 237 -9.61 20.15 5.91
N LEU A 238 -10.87 19.86 5.56
CA LEU A 238 -11.41 18.50 5.59
C LEU A 238 -10.64 17.56 4.67
N ILE A 239 -10.28 18.02 3.46
CA ILE A 239 -9.45 17.24 2.53
C ILE A 239 -8.06 16.96 3.12
N LYS A 240 -7.42 17.95 3.78
CA LYS A 240 -6.13 17.77 4.45
C LYS A 240 -6.23 16.72 5.57
N MET A 241 -7.30 16.77 6.37
CA MET A 241 -7.56 15.81 7.45
C MET A 241 -7.81 14.40 6.92
N GLU A 242 -8.65 14.24 5.89
CA GLU A 242 -8.90 12.95 5.24
C GLU A 242 -7.60 12.38 4.64
N ASN A 243 -6.78 13.21 4.00
CA ASN A 243 -5.48 12.79 3.49
C ASN A 243 -4.49 12.38 4.59
N ARG A 244 -4.53 13.01 5.77
CA ARG A 244 -3.77 12.58 6.95
C ARG A 244 -4.26 11.21 7.45
N ARG A 245 -5.58 11.00 7.52
CA ARG A 245 -6.19 9.71 7.86
C ARG A 245 -5.76 8.60 6.89
N ARG A 246 -5.84 8.84 5.57
CA ARG A 246 -5.39 7.90 4.53
C ARG A 246 -3.90 7.56 4.63
N ARG A 247 -3.03 8.50 5.01
CA ARG A 247 -1.61 8.22 5.27
C ARG A 247 -1.44 7.24 6.44
N SER A 248 -2.19 7.41 7.52
CA SER A 248 -2.16 6.51 8.67
C SER A 248 -2.60 5.09 8.27
N ILE A 249 -3.75 4.98 7.59
CA ILE A 249 -4.27 3.70 7.07
C ILE A 249 -3.27 3.04 6.12
N ASN A 250 -2.58 3.81 5.29
CA ASN A 250 -1.57 3.29 4.37
C ASN A 250 -0.34 2.70 5.07
N LYS A 251 -0.02 3.12 6.30
CA LYS A 251 1.02 2.47 7.11
C LYS A 251 0.59 1.05 7.49
N ILE A 252 -0.62 0.90 7.99
CA ILE A 252 -1.21 -0.40 8.37
C ILE A 252 -1.34 -1.31 7.13
N ARG A 253 -1.91 -0.79 6.03
CA ARG A 253 -2.04 -1.55 4.78
C ARG A 253 -0.69 -2.02 4.25
N LYS A 254 0.35 -1.18 4.32
CA LYS A 254 1.72 -1.56 3.91
C LYS A 254 2.24 -2.71 4.77
N ALA A 255 2.09 -2.66 6.09
CA ALA A 255 2.52 -3.73 6.99
C ALA A 255 1.81 -5.06 6.66
N ASN A 256 0.53 -5.00 6.27
CA ASN A 256 -0.27 -6.18 5.93
C ASN A 256 -0.13 -6.61 4.45
N GLY A 257 0.80 -6.04 3.67
CA GLY A 257 0.94 -6.34 2.23
C GLY A 257 -0.26 -5.92 1.36
N ILE A 258 -1.16 -5.08 1.89
CA ILE A 258 -2.34 -4.58 1.19
C ILE A 258 -1.97 -3.31 0.40
N LYS A 259 -2.50 -3.19 -0.83
CA LYS A 259 -2.34 -1.98 -1.66
C LYS A 259 -2.79 -0.72 -0.92
N ARG A 260 -1.99 0.35 -1.03
CA ARG A 260 -2.26 1.67 -0.45
C ARG A 260 -3.48 2.34 -1.10
N LEU A 261 -4.24 3.08 -0.30
CA LEU A 261 -5.27 4.03 -0.74
C LEU A 261 -4.64 5.25 -1.41
N SER A 262 -5.26 5.73 -2.49
CA SER A 262 -4.88 6.99 -3.13
C SER A 262 -5.21 8.18 -2.22
N LYS A 263 -4.43 9.26 -2.31
CA LYS A 263 -4.77 10.53 -1.69
C LYS A 263 -5.81 11.26 -2.54
N LEU A 264 -6.64 12.08 -1.90
CA LEU A 264 -7.51 13.03 -2.59
C LEU A 264 -6.68 14.18 -3.11
N VAL A 265 -6.76 14.41 -4.42
CA VAL A 265 -6.05 15.47 -5.14
C VAL A 265 -7.05 16.06 -6.13
N ASP A 266 -7.12 17.39 -6.21
CA ASP A 266 -7.99 18.06 -7.17
C ASP A 266 -7.58 17.63 -8.60
N PRO A 267 -8.51 17.12 -9.42
CA PRO A 267 -8.22 16.74 -10.81
C PRO A 267 -7.73 17.90 -11.68
N ARG A 268 -8.01 19.16 -11.31
CA ARG A 268 -7.56 20.39 -12.00
C ARG A 268 -6.17 20.84 -11.55
N ALA A 269 -5.66 20.30 -10.43
CA ALA A 269 -4.33 20.64 -9.97
C ALA A 269 -3.29 20.26 -11.04
N PRO A 270 -2.32 21.15 -11.34
CA PRO A 270 -1.25 20.86 -12.28
C PRO A 270 -0.57 19.53 -11.92
N LYS A 271 -0.28 18.70 -12.92
CA LYS A 271 0.43 17.43 -12.72
C LYS A 271 1.92 17.66 -12.82
N MET A 272 2.67 17.03 -11.91
CA MET A 272 4.13 17.01 -11.98
C MET A 272 4.56 16.44 -13.34
N PRO A 273 5.47 17.09 -14.07
CA PRO A 273 5.92 16.60 -15.36
C PRO A 273 6.66 15.26 -15.20
N ALA A 274 6.59 14.44 -16.25
CA ALA A 274 7.34 13.20 -16.33
C ALA A 274 8.85 13.49 -16.27
N SER A 275 9.62 12.67 -15.54
CA SER A 275 11.09 12.83 -15.50
C SER A 275 11.70 12.71 -16.91
N ALA A 276 12.91 13.24 -17.12
CA ALA A 276 13.63 13.13 -18.39
C ALA A 276 13.69 11.68 -18.92
N TYR A 277 14.01 10.71 -18.05
CA TYR A 277 13.99 9.29 -18.39
C TYR A 277 12.59 8.79 -18.79
N THR A 278 11.55 9.21 -18.07
CA THR A 278 10.16 8.85 -18.38
C THR A 278 9.72 9.44 -19.72
N MET A 279 10.12 10.67 -20.03
CA MET A 279 9.88 11.29 -21.35
C MET A 279 10.55 10.49 -22.47
N PHE A 280 11.81 10.07 -22.28
CA PHE A 280 12.49 9.16 -23.21
C PHE A 280 11.75 7.84 -23.38
N GLN A 281 11.31 7.22 -22.27
CA GLN A 281 10.54 5.97 -22.33
C GLN A 281 9.22 6.14 -23.10
N MET A 282 8.53 7.27 -22.93
CA MET A 282 7.29 7.59 -23.65
C MET A 282 7.54 7.80 -25.14
N ASP A 283 8.59 8.55 -25.50
CA ASP A 283 8.98 8.79 -26.90
C ASP A 283 9.40 7.48 -27.58
N LEU A 284 10.17 6.63 -26.89
CA LEU A 284 10.57 5.32 -27.38
C LEU A 284 9.37 4.40 -27.58
N LYS A 285 8.40 4.40 -26.64
CA LYS A 285 7.16 3.63 -26.79
C LYS A 285 6.34 4.13 -27.97
N LYS A 286 6.24 5.45 -28.16
CA LYS A 286 5.50 6.07 -29.27
C LYS A 286 6.11 5.75 -30.63
N SER A 287 7.43 5.58 -30.69
CA SER A 287 8.14 5.22 -31.93
C SER A 287 7.86 3.80 -32.43
N ASN A 288 7.16 2.95 -31.65
CA ASN A 288 6.72 1.60 -32.05
C ASN A 288 7.81 0.77 -32.77
N ARG A 289 9.06 0.84 -32.29
CA ARG A 289 10.16 0.14 -32.96
C ARG A 289 9.94 -1.38 -32.91
N PRO A 290 10.19 -2.10 -34.00
CA PRO A 290 9.96 -3.55 -34.06
C PRO A 290 10.89 -4.34 -33.13
N ASP A 291 12.01 -3.76 -32.70
CA ASP A 291 12.95 -4.37 -31.75
C ASP A 291 12.51 -4.20 -30.28
N ALA A 292 11.48 -3.38 -30.01
CA ALA A 292 11.00 -3.12 -28.66
C ALA A 292 10.09 -4.26 -28.17
N PRO A 293 10.32 -4.81 -26.96
CA PRO A 293 9.46 -5.86 -26.41
C PRO A 293 8.01 -5.39 -26.21
N THR A 294 7.04 -6.23 -26.57
CA THR A 294 5.61 -5.95 -26.37
C THR A 294 5.21 -5.95 -24.89
N ARG A 295 5.79 -6.85 -24.09
CA ARG A 295 5.46 -6.99 -22.67
C ARG A 295 6.09 -5.83 -21.88
N TYR A 296 5.27 -5.10 -21.12
CA TYR A 296 5.69 -3.90 -20.39
C TYR A 296 6.92 -4.09 -19.48
N ILE A 297 7.01 -5.23 -18.80
CA ILE A 297 8.14 -5.54 -17.90
C ILE A 297 9.46 -5.61 -18.68
N ASP A 298 9.44 -6.26 -19.84
CA ASP A 298 10.64 -6.41 -20.67
C ASP A 298 10.96 -5.10 -21.38
N PHE A 299 9.94 -4.36 -21.83
CA PHE A 299 10.10 -3.01 -22.36
C PHE A 299 10.77 -2.08 -21.35
N SER A 300 10.37 -2.12 -20.08
CA SER A 300 10.99 -1.30 -19.03
C SER A 300 12.45 -1.69 -18.78
N LYS A 301 12.82 -2.97 -18.88
CA LYS A 301 14.23 -3.39 -18.78
C LYS A 301 15.04 -2.90 -19.99
N TYR A 302 14.47 -3.06 -21.19
CA TYR A 302 15.04 -2.58 -22.45
C TYR A 302 15.29 -1.06 -22.43
N THR A 303 14.33 -0.27 -21.94
CA THR A 303 14.47 1.20 -21.87
C THR A 303 15.57 1.63 -20.90
N VAL A 304 15.74 0.93 -19.78
CA VAL A 304 16.86 1.20 -18.84
C VAL A 304 18.21 0.96 -19.52
N VAL A 305 18.36 -0.16 -20.24
CA VAL A 305 19.62 -0.48 -20.95
C VAL A 305 19.91 0.54 -22.04
N LYS A 306 18.91 0.89 -22.85
CA LYS A 306 19.05 1.90 -23.91
C LYS A 306 19.39 3.28 -23.33
N TRP A 307 18.72 3.70 -22.26
CA TRP A 307 19.02 4.96 -21.58
C TRP A 307 20.46 5.00 -21.04
N LYS A 308 20.94 3.90 -20.44
CA LYS A 308 22.34 3.83 -19.95
C LYS A 308 23.36 3.98 -21.08
N LYS A 309 23.09 3.37 -22.24
CA LYS A 309 23.93 3.43 -23.45
C LYS A 309 23.82 4.75 -24.22
N LEU A 310 22.82 5.57 -23.93
CA LEU A 310 22.59 6.84 -24.62
C LEU A 310 23.71 7.85 -24.30
N PRO A 311 24.29 8.54 -25.30
CA PRO A 311 25.28 9.57 -25.06
C PRO A 311 24.69 10.74 -24.27
N GLU A 312 25.54 11.49 -23.57
CA GLU A 312 25.10 12.55 -22.69
C GLU A 312 24.43 13.71 -23.46
N SER A 313 24.87 13.98 -24.69
CA SER A 313 24.25 14.94 -25.61
C SER A 313 22.77 14.62 -25.86
N GLU A 314 22.45 13.37 -26.15
CA GLU A 314 21.07 12.93 -26.37
C GLU A 314 20.25 12.91 -25.07
N LYS A 315 20.86 12.54 -23.92
CA LYS A 315 20.19 12.64 -22.61
C LYS A 315 19.85 14.08 -22.26
N ASN A 316 20.72 15.03 -22.60
CA ASN A 316 20.52 16.44 -22.31
C ASN A 316 19.28 17.01 -23.00
N ILE A 317 18.94 16.55 -24.22
CA ILE A 317 17.68 16.90 -24.90
C ILE A 317 16.48 16.63 -23.98
N TYR A 318 16.44 15.47 -23.32
CA TYR A 318 15.34 15.11 -22.41
C TYR A 318 15.41 15.87 -21.08
N LYS A 319 16.61 16.19 -20.59
CA LYS A 319 16.77 17.02 -19.38
C LYS A 319 16.26 18.44 -19.63
N ASP A 320 16.52 19.00 -20.81
CA ASP A 320 16.06 20.33 -21.16
C ASP A 320 14.54 20.35 -21.40
N LYS A 321 13.99 19.33 -22.09
CA LYS A 321 12.52 19.11 -22.13
C LYS A 321 11.90 19.07 -20.73
N TYR A 322 12.52 18.33 -19.80
CA TYR A 322 12.06 18.25 -18.42
C TYR A 322 12.14 19.60 -17.70
N ARG A 323 13.23 20.36 -17.87
CA ARG A 323 13.40 21.70 -17.27
C ARG A 323 12.31 22.67 -17.75
N VAL A 324 12.04 22.69 -19.06
CA VAL A 324 10.96 23.52 -19.64
C VAL A 324 9.61 23.10 -19.08
N ALA A 325 9.28 21.81 -19.08
CA ALA A 325 8.01 21.32 -18.54
C ALA A 325 7.87 21.60 -17.03
N LEU A 326 8.97 21.51 -16.28
CA LEU A 326 9.00 21.83 -14.86
C LEU A 326 8.80 23.33 -14.61
N HIS A 327 9.34 24.19 -15.46
CA HIS A 327 9.09 25.64 -15.41
C HIS A 327 7.59 25.93 -15.62
N GLN A 328 6.99 25.40 -16.69
CA GLN A 328 5.56 25.54 -16.97
C GLN A 328 4.69 25.01 -15.82
N PHE A 329 5.06 23.88 -15.23
CA PHE A 329 4.37 23.33 -14.07
C PHE A 329 4.44 24.26 -12.85
N LYS A 330 5.60 24.89 -12.58
CA LYS A 330 5.75 25.85 -11.48
C LYS A 330 4.87 27.07 -11.70
N GLU A 331 4.82 27.61 -12.92
CA GLU A 331 3.95 28.73 -13.27
C GLU A 331 2.46 28.37 -13.11
N ALA A 332 2.04 27.23 -13.65
CA ALA A 332 0.67 26.73 -13.50
C ALA A 332 0.31 26.49 -12.03
N SER A 333 1.26 25.98 -11.22
CA SER A 333 1.06 25.74 -9.79
C SER A 333 0.92 27.04 -9.00
N LYS A 334 1.68 28.09 -9.35
CA LYS A 334 1.52 29.43 -8.75
C LYS A 334 0.16 30.04 -9.07
N LYS A 335 -0.34 29.87 -10.30
CA LYS A 335 -1.68 30.36 -10.71
C LYS A 335 -2.83 29.60 -10.04
N TYR A 336 -2.58 28.37 -9.60
CA TYR A 336 -3.59 27.51 -8.98
C TYR A 336 -3.70 27.72 -7.46
N GLN A 337 -2.63 28.18 -6.81
CA GLN A 337 -2.64 28.52 -5.37
C GLN A 337 -3.49 29.75 -5.11
#